data_AF-A0A937TGD7-F1
#
_entry.id   AF-A0A937TGD7-F1
#
_cell.length_a   1.000
_cell.length_b   1.000
_cell.length_c   1.000
_cell.angle_alpha   90.00
_cell.angle_beta   90.00
_cell.angle_gamma   90.00
#
_symmetry.space_group_name_H-M   'P 1'
#
loop_
_entity.id
_entity.type
_entity.pdbx_description
1 polymer ?
#
loop_
_entity_poly.entity_id
_entity_poly.type
_entity_poly.pdbx_seq_one_letter_code
_entity_poly.pdbx_strand_id
1 'polypeptide(L)'
;MRSDFYTVSRETWLFAGTATESDGKRTQPEEDVRQWCLHELLRAYGVLIGNLQVERPVRVGTRTHRADIVMLQDNRPYIVIECKSRRTRKHDEAMKQAISYATAADMNAEFAVYTNGDVWWVRRRVKDQWVPVPDLPTFRDGAPTTDWQDILLAVDRAGPVLYWLDETVPVKQAAEYFGALQRFFHASNEITADTDHKLLWSAGHVLRVLDDVNRHPNYTGGKLSHACDGLNKYWQARGIEPSFGGDDLWEMAHHAWADLSCHMEGARDVPALDHQAIRVILALLDYLNRMKGRRVKYRAIESSIQTEVRAYIDLALKLRFNAQLPDPQDKILVQDVRDFCRPLWSEYLKERNGGPWTGRRK
;
A
#
# COMPACT_ATOMS: atom_id res chain seq x y z
N MET A 1 24.46 1.97 3.49
CA MET A 1 25.12 1.66 4.79
C MET A 1 25.78 2.93 5.27
N ARG A 2 25.63 3.26 6.57
CA ARG A 2 26.21 4.46 7.17
C ARG A 2 27.74 4.36 7.18
N SER A 3 28.43 5.45 6.86
CA SER A 3 29.90 5.54 6.96
C SER A 3 30.34 5.87 8.39
N ASP A 4 31.59 5.57 8.75
CA ASP A 4 32.20 6.10 9.99
C ASP A 4 32.25 7.63 9.97
N PHE A 5 32.46 8.25 11.13
CA PHE A 5 32.58 9.71 11.23
C PHE A 5 33.65 10.28 10.29
N TYR A 6 33.27 11.29 9.52
CA TYR A 6 34.16 12.10 8.70
C TYR A 6 33.82 13.58 8.86
N THR A 7 34.82 14.44 8.68
CA THR A 7 34.62 15.88 8.72
C THR A 7 33.93 16.35 7.44
N VAL A 8 32.78 17.01 7.57
CA VAL A 8 32.07 17.67 6.48
C VAL A 8 32.69 19.06 6.26
N SER A 9 33.06 19.40 5.02
CA SER A 9 33.56 20.74 4.68
C SER A 9 32.52 21.81 5.03
N ARG A 10 32.96 22.92 5.63
CA ARG A 10 32.08 24.04 6.02
C ARG A 10 31.27 24.62 4.86
N GLU A 11 31.81 24.58 3.65
CA GLU A 11 31.15 25.02 2.42
C GLU A 11 29.95 24.15 2.04
N THR A 12 29.88 22.92 2.58
CA THR A 12 28.85 21.91 2.30
C THR A 12 27.94 21.66 3.50
N TRP A 13 28.03 22.51 4.53
CA TRP A 13 27.18 22.39 5.70
C TRP A 13 25.71 22.64 5.33
N LEU A 14 24.86 21.72 5.79
CA LEU A 14 23.42 21.86 5.65
C LEU A 14 22.92 22.75 6.78
N PHE A 15 22.00 23.66 6.45
CA PHE A 15 21.42 24.63 7.40
C PHE A 15 22.46 25.58 8.04
N ALA A 16 23.52 25.94 7.29
CA ALA A 16 24.47 26.96 7.72
C ALA A 16 23.75 28.33 7.86
N GLY A 17 23.49 28.77 9.09
CA GLY A 17 22.83 30.05 9.39
C GLY A 17 21.57 29.96 10.26
N THR A 18 21.06 28.76 10.59
CA THR A 18 19.92 28.60 11.52
C THR A 18 20.31 28.64 13.00
N ALA A 19 21.62 28.69 13.30
CA ALA A 19 22.14 29.00 14.62
C ALA A 19 21.98 30.52 14.86
N THR A 20 20.81 30.95 15.31
CA THR A 20 20.65 32.31 15.85
C THR A 20 21.59 32.49 17.03
N GLU A 21 22.40 33.56 17.02
CA GLU A 21 23.39 33.93 18.06
C GLU A 21 22.81 34.22 19.45
N SER A 22 21.56 33.85 19.72
CA SER A 22 20.91 33.95 21.01
C SER A 22 20.52 32.56 21.51
N ASP A 23 21.12 32.17 22.65
CA ASP A 23 20.84 30.99 23.48
C ASP A 23 21.65 29.71 23.22
N GLY A 24 22.86 29.70 23.79
CA GLY A 24 23.59 28.48 24.18
C GLY A 24 24.65 28.02 23.19
N LYS A 25 25.92 27.99 23.62
CA LYS A 25 27.07 27.49 22.84
C LYS A 25 26.89 26.03 22.45
N ARG A 26 26.31 25.75 21.28
CA ARG A 26 26.61 24.49 20.58
C ARG A 26 28.09 24.51 20.25
N THR A 27 28.82 23.53 20.76
CA THR A 27 30.28 23.52 20.57
C THR A 27 30.59 23.12 19.13
N GLN A 28 31.64 23.70 18.52
CA GLN A 28 32.09 23.30 17.18
C GLN A 28 32.21 21.76 17.02
N PRO A 29 32.72 21.00 18.01
CA PRO A 29 32.76 19.54 17.92
C PRO A 29 31.40 18.84 17.89
N GLU A 30 30.34 19.42 18.47
CA GLU A 30 28.98 18.88 18.37
C GLU A 30 28.35 19.22 17.03
N GLU A 31 28.65 20.40 16.51
CA GLU A 31 28.21 20.83 15.19
C GLU A 31 28.80 19.96 14.08
N ASP A 32 30.09 19.60 14.17
CA ASP A 32 30.73 18.71 13.21
C ASP A 32 30.02 17.33 13.16
N VAL A 33 29.59 16.81 14.31
CA VAL A 33 28.80 15.55 14.40
C VAL A 33 27.40 15.74 13.84
N ARG A 34 26.74 16.86 14.11
CA ARG A 34 25.42 17.16 13.53
C ARG A 34 25.47 17.21 12.01
N GLN A 35 26.48 17.87 11.44
CA GLN A 35 26.67 17.96 10.00
C GLN A 35 26.93 16.59 9.37
N TRP A 36 27.83 15.79 9.94
CA TRP A 36 28.03 14.40 9.51
C TRP A 36 26.72 13.60 9.57
N CYS A 37 25.97 13.70 10.68
CA CYS A 37 24.71 12.99 10.85
C CYS A 37 23.68 13.38 9.78
N LEU A 38 23.55 14.68 9.46
CA LEU A 38 22.65 15.16 8.41
C LEU A 38 23.01 14.56 7.04
N HIS A 39 24.30 14.56 6.67
CA HIS A 39 24.75 13.96 5.41
C HIS A 39 24.47 12.46 5.33
N GLU A 40 24.65 11.74 6.44
CA GLU A 40 24.32 10.31 6.48
C GLU A 40 22.81 10.06 6.38
N LEU A 41 21.95 10.89 6.99
CA LEU A 41 20.48 10.80 6.82
C LEU A 41 20.08 10.94 5.35
N LEU A 42 20.69 11.88 4.61
CA LEU A 42 20.44 12.04 3.17
C LEU A 42 20.94 10.83 2.38
N ARG A 43 22.23 10.49 2.53
CA ARG A 43 22.91 9.52 1.66
C ARG A 43 22.58 8.06 2.02
N ALA A 44 22.65 7.70 3.29
CA ALA A 44 22.53 6.32 3.74
C ALA A 44 21.09 5.89 4.00
N TYR A 45 20.23 6.82 4.47
CA TYR A 45 18.84 6.55 4.80
C TYR A 45 17.84 7.09 3.77
N GLY A 46 18.27 7.88 2.78
CA GLY A 46 17.38 8.40 1.73
C GLY A 46 16.40 9.47 2.24
N VAL A 47 16.72 10.14 3.35
CA VAL A 47 15.85 11.20 3.88
C VAL A 47 15.96 12.44 3.00
N LEU A 48 14.82 12.96 2.54
CA LEU A 48 14.78 14.21 1.79
C LEU A 48 15.09 15.40 2.72
N ILE A 49 15.89 16.34 2.23
CA ILE A 49 16.30 17.53 3.00
C ILE A 49 15.10 18.34 3.51
N GLY A 50 14.00 18.40 2.74
CA GLY A 50 12.76 19.09 3.13
C GLY A 50 12.05 18.48 4.35
N ASN A 51 12.37 17.23 4.70
CA ASN A 51 11.82 16.55 5.86
C ASN A 51 12.69 16.74 7.11
N LEU A 52 13.81 17.46 7.02
CA LEU A 52 14.72 17.68 8.14
C LEU A 52 14.53 19.08 8.73
N GLN A 53 14.51 19.14 10.05
CA GLN A 53 14.56 20.37 10.83
C GLN A 53 15.71 20.28 11.83
N VAL A 54 16.37 21.41 12.07
CA VAL A 54 17.46 21.51 13.03
C VAL A 54 17.10 22.54 14.09
N GLU A 55 17.58 22.34 15.32
CA GLU A 55 17.29 23.23 16.46
C GLU A 55 15.78 23.44 16.67
N ARG A 56 14.97 22.39 16.47
CA ARG A 56 13.52 22.49 16.62
C ARG A 56 13.19 22.69 18.11
N PRO A 57 12.47 23.75 18.51
CA PRO A 57 12.10 23.94 19.89
C PRO A 57 11.22 22.79 20.37
N VAL A 58 11.49 22.29 21.57
CA VAL A 58 10.78 21.18 22.20
C VAL A 58 10.40 21.55 23.64
N ARG A 59 9.13 21.34 24.01
CA ARG A 59 8.65 21.67 25.35
C ARG A 59 8.72 20.45 26.27
N VAL A 60 9.68 20.44 27.19
CA VAL A 60 9.82 19.41 28.22
C VAL A 60 9.39 19.97 29.56
N GLY A 61 8.19 19.59 30.01
CA GLY A 61 7.57 20.18 31.19
C GLY A 61 7.35 21.68 31.03
N THR A 62 8.00 22.48 31.86
CA THR A 62 7.91 23.95 31.84
C THR A 62 9.04 24.63 31.05
N ARG A 63 10.07 23.87 30.63
CA ARG A 63 11.24 24.42 29.93
C ARG A 63 11.17 24.13 28.43
N THR A 64 11.63 25.10 27.65
CA THR A 64 11.84 24.94 26.20
C THR A 64 13.30 24.60 25.96
N HIS A 65 13.53 23.48 25.29
CA HIS A 65 14.84 23.04 24.80
C HIS A 65 14.86 23.06 23.27
N ARG A 66 15.97 22.64 22.67
CA ARG A 66 16.13 22.54 21.22
C ARG A 66 16.61 21.12 20.90
N ALA A 67 15.88 20.45 20.02
CA ALA A 67 16.29 19.15 19.48
C ALA A 67 17.23 19.38 18.28
N ASP A 68 18.35 18.66 18.26
CA ASP A 68 19.43 18.92 17.30
C ASP A 68 19.00 18.68 15.85
N ILE A 69 18.39 17.52 15.61
CA ILE A 69 17.81 17.15 14.33
C ILE A 69 16.45 16.49 14.60
N VAL A 70 15.45 16.90 13.84
CA VAL A 70 14.13 16.27 13.79
C VAL A 70 13.82 15.91 12.34
N MET A 71 13.52 14.64 12.08
CA MET A 71 13.04 14.18 10.78
C MET A 71 11.51 14.05 10.83
N LEU A 72 10.86 14.58 9.80
CA LEU A 72 9.42 14.60 9.64
C LEU A 72 8.96 13.47 8.72
N GLN A 73 7.82 12.88 9.06
CA GLN A 73 7.03 12.01 8.19
C GLN A 73 5.60 12.56 8.18
N ASP A 74 5.02 12.78 6.99
CA ASP A 74 3.70 13.39 6.83
C ASP A 74 3.53 14.72 7.61
N ASN A 75 4.55 15.58 7.54
CA ASN A 75 4.65 16.85 8.29
C ASN A 75 4.59 16.73 9.82
N ARG A 76 4.79 15.53 10.39
CA ARG A 76 4.84 15.29 11.84
C ARG A 76 6.23 14.79 12.27
N PRO A 77 6.72 15.15 13.47
CA PRO A 77 7.97 14.61 13.97
C PRO A 77 7.92 13.08 14.08
N TYR A 78 8.88 12.43 13.43
CA TYR A 78 8.98 10.98 13.37
C TYR A 78 10.22 10.46 14.07
N ILE A 79 11.35 11.16 13.88
CA ILE A 79 12.64 10.83 14.50
C ILE A 79 13.17 12.09 15.17
N VAL A 80 13.63 11.95 16.42
CA VAL A 80 14.42 12.97 17.12
C VAL A 80 15.83 12.44 17.33
N ILE A 81 16.84 13.23 17.00
CA ILE A 81 18.25 12.85 17.06
C ILE A 81 19.00 13.85 17.94
N GLU A 82 19.75 13.34 18.91
CA GLU A 82 20.69 14.09 19.74
C GLU A 82 22.13 13.81 19.29
N CYS A 83 22.87 14.86 18.96
CA CYS A 83 24.25 14.85 18.49
C CYS A 83 25.17 15.44 19.57
N LYS A 84 26.10 14.63 20.09
CA LYS A 84 27.14 15.08 21.04
C LYS A 84 28.53 15.05 20.42
N SER A 85 29.49 15.72 21.06
CA SER A 85 30.89 15.66 20.64
C SER A 85 31.43 14.23 20.70
N ARG A 86 32.36 13.87 19.81
CA ARG A 86 33.04 12.56 19.82
C ARG A 86 33.69 12.19 21.16
N ARG A 87 34.09 13.19 21.95
CA ARG A 87 34.72 12.99 23.28
C ARG A 87 33.72 12.59 24.37
N THR A 88 32.42 12.73 24.12
CA THR A 88 31.38 12.39 25.09
C THR A 88 31.38 10.90 25.40
N ARG A 89 31.49 10.57 26.69
CA ARG A 89 31.40 9.19 27.22
C ARG A 89 30.08 8.90 27.95
N LYS A 90 29.26 9.93 28.16
CA LYS A 90 27.97 9.83 28.87
C LYS A 90 26.84 9.42 27.91
N HIS A 91 27.00 8.27 27.26
CA HIS A 91 26.08 7.81 26.21
C HIS A 91 24.64 7.63 26.72
N ASP A 92 24.46 7.09 27.92
CA ASP A 92 23.14 6.87 28.52
C ASP A 92 22.41 8.18 28.85
N GLU A 93 23.12 9.21 29.32
CA GLU A 93 22.53 10.52 29.59
C GLU A 93 22.05 11.18 28.30
N ALA A 94 22.84 11.09 27.22
CA ALA A 94 22.47 11.64 25.92
C ALA A 94 21.30 10.87 25.26
N MET A 95 21.25 9.54 25.40
CA MET A 95 20.10 8.75 24.95
C MET A 95 18.82 9.08 25.74
N LYS A 96 18.92 9.28 27.06
CA LYS A 96 17.78 9.75 27.88
C LYS A 96 17.29 11.12 27.43
N GLN A 97 18.21 12.01 27.05
CA GLN A 97 17.87 13.33 26.50
C GLN A 97 17.09 13.20 25.18
N ALA A 98 17.59 12.41 24.22
CA ALA A 98 16.89 12.15 22.96
C ALA A 98 15.49 11.55 23.19
N ILE A 99 15.35 10.59 24.10
CA ILE A 99 14.05 10.00 24.50
C ILE A 99 13.12 11.06 25.10
N SER A 100 13.63 11.93 25.98
CA SER A 100 12.85 12.99 26.60
C SER A 100 12.30 13.98 25.57
N TYR A 101 13.09 14.30 24.54
CA TYR A 101 12.65 15.17 23.45
C TYR A 101 11.66 14.46 22.53
N ALA A 102 11.92 13.21 22.15
CA ALA A 102 11.00 12.42 21.34
C ALA A 102 9.62 12.22 22.00
N THR A 103 9.59 12.11 23.32
CA THR A 103 8.35 11.89 24.11
C THR A 103 7.56 13.18 24.35
N ALA A 104 8.16 14.36 24.16
CA ALA A 104 7.47 15.63 24.38
C ALA A 104 6.20 15.72 23.52
N ALA A 105 5.13 16.32 24.07
CA ALA A 105 3.80 16.28 23.45
C ALA A 105 3.74 16.93 22.05
N ASP A 106 4.60 17.92 21.79
CA ASP A 106 4.76 18.63 20.52
C ASP A 106 5.65 17.88 19.51
N MET A 107 6.37 16.84 19.97
CA MET A 107 7.15 15.94 19.12
C MET A 107 6.40 14.64 18.88
N ASN A 108 6.10 13.89 19.95
CA ASN A 108 5.44 12.59 19.92
C ASN A 108 6.06 11.62 18.88
N ALA A 109 7.38 11.65 18.76
CA ALA A 109 8.13 10.91 17.74
C ALA A 109 8.17 9.41 18.03
N GLU A 110 8.31 8.60 16.97
CA GLU A 110 8.41 7.14 17.09
C GLU A 110 9.84 6.67 17.39
N PHE A 111 10.85 7.44 16.93
CA PHE A 111 12.25 7.11 17.13
C PHE A 111 13.01 8.21 17.88
N ALA A 112 13.90 7.77 18.76
CA ALA A 112 14.88 8.60 19.43
C ALA A 112 16.27 8.05 19.09
N VAL A 113 17.17 8.93 18.67
CA VAL A 113 18.53 8.57 18.28
C VAL A 113 19.51 9.38 19.09
N TYR A 114 20.59 8.72 19.52
CA TYR A 114 21.76 9.39 20.03
C TYR A 114 22.97 9.04 19.16
N THR A 115 23.75 10.04 18.81
CA THR A 115 25.06 9.84 18.18
C THR A 115 26.11 10.80 18.70
N ASN A 116 27.36 10.33 18.71
CA ASN A 116 28.53 11.18 18.84
C ASN A 116 29.51 11.01 17.68
N GLY A 117 29.11 10.36 16.58
CA GLY A 117 29.98 10.01 15.45
C GLY A 117 30.62 8.62 15.57
N ASP A 118 30.97 8.17 16.78
CA ASP A 118 31.53 6.83 17.01
C ASP A 118 30.44 5.82 17.41
N VAL A 119 29.41 6.30 18.11
CA VAL A 119 28.26 5.53 18.59
C VAL A 119 27.01 5.99 17.87
N TRP A 120 26.15 5.04 17.50
CA TRP A 120 24.83 5.29 16.96
C TRP A 120 23.82 4.39 17.66
N TRP A 121 23.02 4.97 18.56
CA TRP A 121 22.01 4.24 19.31
C TRP A 121 20.64 4.68 18.88
N VAL A 122 19.79 3.70 18.56
CA VAL A 122 18.41 3.93 18.14
C VAL A 122 17.47 3.26 19.14
N ARG A 123 16.46 4.00 19.56
CA ARG A 123 15.34 3.52 20.36
C ARG A 123 14.06 3.75 19.57
N ARG A 124 13.21 2.73 19.49
CA ARG A 124 11.85 2.83 18.93
C ARG A 124 10.84 2.79 20.05
N ARG A 125 9.81 3.62 19.98
CA ARG A 125 8.68 3.58 20.90
C ARG A 125 7.68 2.52 20.44
N VAL A 126 7.50 1.48 21.24
CA VAL A 126 6.56 0.38 21.02
C VAL A 126 5.67 0.26 22.25
N LYS A 127 4.36 0.50 22.11
CA LYS A 127 3.39 0.49 23.24
C LYS A 127 3.87 1.31 24.44
N ASP A 128 4.28 2.55 24.17
CA ASP A 128 4.82 3.52 25.15
C ASP A 128 6.14 3.12 25.85
N GLN A 129 6.82 2.07 25.38
CA GLN A 129 8.14 1.67 25.85
C GLN A 129 9.21 1.93 24.80
N TRP A 130 10.37 2.43 25.23
CA TRP A 130 11.52 2.69 24.36
C TRP A 130 12.45 1.47 24.29
N VAL A 131 12.35 0.70 23.21
CA VAL A 131 13.15 -0.52 23.00
C VAL A 131 14.36 -0.24 22.09
N PRO A 132 15.53 -0.84 22.36
CA PRO A 132 16.68 -0.71 21.47
C PRO A 132 16.39 -1.40 20.15
N VAL A 133 16.70 -0.73 19.04
CA VAL A 133 16.65 -1.32 17.70
C VAL A 133 18.00 -1.16 17.01
N PRO A 134 18.37 -2.03 16.05
CA PRO A 134 19.69 -1.99 15.43
C PRO A 134 19.96 -0.69 14.67
N ASP A 135 18.96 -0.16 13.95
CA ASP A 135 19.10 1.07 13.18
C ASP A 135 17.73 1.73 12.87
N LEU A 136 17.77 2.89 12.21
CA LEU A 136 16.61 3.57 11.63
C LEU A 136 16.09 2.85 10.38
N PRO A 137 14.79 3.01 10.03
CA PRO A 137 14.28 2.58 8.73
C PRO A 137 14.94 3.37 7.58
N THR A 138 15.01 2.76 6.40
CA THR A 138 15.43 3.42 5.16
C THR A 138 14.23 3.99 4.41
N PHE A 139 14.36 5.20 3.87
CA PHE A 139 13.29 6.00 3.26
C PHE A 139 13.45 6.13 1.74
N ARG A 140 14.03 5.13 1.07
CA ARG A 140 14.30 5.20 -0.38
C ARG A 140 13.01 5.50 -1.15
N ASP A 141 13.10 6.51 -2.01
CA ASP A 141 12.09 6.95 -2.99
C ASP A 141 10.77 7.48 -2.43
N GLY A 142 10.66 7.72 -1.11
CA GLY A 142 9.43 8.26 -0.52
C GLY A 142 8.22 7.31 -0.63
N ALA A 143 8.42 6.09 -1.11
CA ALA A 143 7.41 5.05 -1.07
C ALA A 143 7.23 4.62 0.40
N PRO A 144 6.00 4.63 0.93
CA PRO A 144 5.76 4.11 2.27
C PRO A 144 6.28 2.68 2.35
N THR A 145 7.05 2.36 3.39
CA THR A 145 7.42 0.97 3.67
C THR A 145 6.14 0.18 3.95
N THR A 146 5.77 -0.75 3.08
CA THR A 146 4.65 -1.67 3.32
C THR A 146 5.02 -2.63 4.46
N ASP A 147 4.13 -2.80 5.44
CA ASP A 147 4.35 -3.78 6.51
C ASP A 147 4.38 -5.20 5.90
N TRP A 148 5.27 -6.04 6.40
CA TRP A 148 5.35 -7.44 5.98
C TRP A 148 4.01 -8.18 6.17
N GLN A 149 3.25 -7.83 7.20
CA GLN A 149 1.92 -8.38 7.44
C GLN A 149 0.95 -8.02 6.30
N ASP A 150 1.04 -6.80 5.79
CA ASP A 150 0.19 -6.34 4.68
C ASP A 150 0.57 -7.07 3.37
N ILE A 151 1.86 -7.34 3.15
CA ILE A 151 2.32 -8.19 2.04
C ILE A 151 1.78 -9.62 2.16
N LEU A 152 1.89 -10.22 3.35
CA LEU A 152 1.37 -11.57 3.60
C LEU A 152 -0.16 -11.65 3.40
N LEU A 153 -0.88 -10.64 3.87
CA LEU A 153 -2.33 -10.53 3.65
C LEU A 153 -2.64 -10.37 2.16
N ALA A 154 -1.88 -9.58 1.42
CA ALA A 154 -2.06 -9.44 -0.03
C ALA A 154 -1.87 -10.78 -0.75
N VAL A 155 -0.85 -11.56 -0.38
CA VAL A 155 -0.62 -12.92 -0.91
C VAL A 155 -1.77 -13.86 -0.54
N ASP A 156 -2.27 -13.84 0.70
CA ASP A 156 -3.43 -14.63 1.13
C ASP A 156 -4.69 -14.30 0.32
N ARG A 157 -4.93 -13.02 0.02
CA ARG A 157 -6.10 -12.59 -0.76
C ARG A 157 -5.96 -12.92 -2.24
N ALA A 158 -4.76 -12.81 -2.81
CA ALA A 158 -4.50 -13.11 -4.21
C ALA A 158 -4.37 -14.61 -4.50
N GLY A 159 -3.88 -15.41 -3.54
CA GLY A 159 -3.58 -16.83 -3.72
C GLY A 159 -4.72 -17.66 -4.33
N PRO A 160 -5.95 -17.62 -3.80
CA PRO A 160 -7.09 -18.33 -4.39
C PRO A 160 -7.36 -17.97 -5.86
N VAL A 161 -7.08 -16.72 -6.26
CA VAL A 161 -7.21 -16.26 -7.65
C VAL A 161 -6.03 -16.77 -8.48
N LEU A 162 -4.80 -16.63 -7.99
CA LEU A 162 -3.56 -17.04 -8.64
C LEU A 162 -3.42 -18.57 -8.81
N TYR A 163 -4.15 -19.37 -8.04
CA TYR A 163 -4.27 -20.81 -8.28
C TYR A 163 -4.80 -21.13 -9.70
N TRP A 164 -5.63 -20.24 -10.24
CA TRP A 164 -6.20 -20.33 -11.59
C TRP A 164 -5.45 -19.50 -12.63
N LEU A 165 -4.23 -19.05 -12.32
CA LEU A 165 -3.42 -18.24 -13.23
C LEU A 165 -3.24 -18.94 -14.58
N ASP A 166 -3.60 -18.23 -15.66
CA ASP A 166 -3.53 -18.67 -17.06
C ASP A 166 -4.29 -19.97 -17.38
N GLU A 167 -5.28 -20.32 -16.57
CA GLU A 167 -6.01 -21.59 -16.66
C GLU A 167 -7.52 -21.39 -16.71
N THR A 168 -8.19 -22.29 -17.43
CA THR A 168 -9.64 -22.24 -17.54
C THR A 168 -10.28 -22.71 -16.24
N VAL A 169 -11.14 -21.89 -15.64
CA VAL A 169 -11.90 -22.32 -14.45
C VAL A 169 -13.08 -23.17 -14.90
N PRO A 170 -13.19 -24.43 -14.45
CA PRO A 170 -14.30 -25.29 -14.83
C PRO A 170 -15.62 -24.79 -14.25
N VAL A 171 -16.73 -25.08 -14.93
CA VAL A 171 -18.11 -24.70 -14.53
C VAL A 171 -18.40 -24.99 -13.05
N LYS A 172 -17.91 -26.14 -12.54
CA LYS A 172 -18.11 -26.59 -11.16
C LYS A 172 -17.42 -25.74 -10.10
N GLN A 173 -16.45 -24.90 -10.48
CA GLN A 173 -15.70 -24.03 -9.58
C GLN A 173 -15.87 -22.54 -9.90
N ALA A 174 -16.80 -22.21 -10.82
CA ALA A 174 -17.00 -20.84 -11.28
C ALA A 174 -17.52 -19.93 -10.15
N ALA A 175 -18.48 -20.41 -9.34
CA ALA A 175 -19.01 -19.65 -8.21
C ALA A 175 -17.92 -19.35 -7.17
N GLU A 176 -17.17 -20.38 -6.81
CA GLU A 176 -16.05 -20.30 -5.88
C GLU A 176 -15.00 -19.31 -6.38
N TYR A 177 -14.69 -19.34 -7.68
CA TYR A 177 -13.74 -18.40 -8.27
C TYR A 177 -14.26 -16.95 -8.26
N PHE A 178 -15.53 -16.71 -8.58
CA PHE A 178 -16.11 -15.36 -8.48
C PHE A 178 -16.10 -14.84 -7.04
N GLY A 179 -16.35 -15.69 -6.04
CA GLY A 179 -16.19 -15.27 -4.64
C GLY A 179 -14.73 -15.07 -4.23
N ALA A 180 -13.77 -15.77 -4.82
CA ALA A 180 -12.34 -15.52 -4.60
C ALA A 180 -11.94 -14.15 -5.16
N LEU A 181 -12.36 -13.84 -6.39
CA LEU A 181 -12.21 -12.50 -6.97
C LEU A 181 -12.90 -11.43 -6.12
N GLN A 182 -14.09 -11.72 -5.58
CA GLN A 182 -14.78 -10.79 -4.70
C GLN A 182 -13.96 -10.54 -3.43
N ARG A 183 -13.41 -11.58 -2.80
CA ARG A 183 -12.50 -11.45 -1.64
C ARG A 183 -11.26 -10.62 -1.99
N PHE A 184 -10.73 -10.79 -3.20
CA PHE A 184 -9.55 -10.07 -3.69
C PHE A 184 -9.81 -8.57 -3.90
N PHE A 185 -10.92 -8.20 -4.55
CA PHE A 185 -11.25 -6.80 -4.87
C PHE A 185 -11.99 -6.03 -3.74
N HIS A 186 -12.59 -6.73 -2.77
CA HIS A 186 -13.37 -6.10 -1.69
C HIS A 186 -12.56 -5.83 -0.41
N ALA A 187 -11.39 -6.43 -0.24
CA ALA A 187 -10.57 -6.27 0.97
C ALA A 187 -9.56 -5.13 0.83
N SER A 188 -9.17 -4.51 1.95
CA SER A 188 -7.91 -3.76 2.03
C SER A 188 -6.79 -4.73 1.69
N ASN A 189 -6.25 -4.58 0.48
CA ASN A 189 -5.25 -5.44 -0.11
C ASN A 189 -4.21 -4.53 -0.74
N GLU A 190 -2.94 -4.74 -0.39
CA GLU A 190 -1.85 -3.92 -0.92
C GLU A 190 -1.78 -3.99 -2.46
N ILE A 191 -2.24 -5.08 -3.09
CA ILE A 191 -2.28 -5.17 -4.56
C ILE A 191 -3.33 -4.22 -5.16
N THR A 192 -4.42 -3.91 -4.44
CA THR A 192 -5.50 -3.03 -4.93
C THR A 192 -5.45 -1.62 -4.37
N ALA A 193 -4.47 -1.29 -3.52
CA ALA A 193 -4.44 -0.07 -2.72
C ALA A 193 -4.46 1.22 -3.56
N ASP A 194 -3.84 1.19 -4.74
CA ASP A 194 -3.71 2.37 -5.62
C ASP A 194 -4.82 2.43 -6.70
N THR A 195 -5.87 1.61 -6.58
CA THR A 195 -7.04 1.65 -7.47
C THR A 195 -8.18 2.46 -6.84
N ASP A 196 -8.88 3.28 -7.63
CA ASP A 196 -10.01 4.07 -7.11
C ASP A 196 -11.06 3.15 -6.47
N HIS A 197 -11.40 3.44 -5.22
CA HIS A 197 -12.35 2.65 -4.43
C HIS A 197 -13.71 2.47 -5.11
N LYS A 198 -14.13 3.38 -6.00
CA LYS A 198 -15.39 3.28 -6.74
C LYS A 198 -15.33 2.16 -7.79
N LEU A 199 -14.17 1.96 -8.42
CA LEU A 199 -13.96 0.85 -9.35
C LEU A 199 -13.94 -0.49 -8.60
N LEU A 200 -13.24 -0.56 -7.46
CA LEU A 200 -13.22 -1.76 -6.61
C LEU A 200 -14.62 -2.11 -6.10
N TRP A 201 -15.39 -1.10 -5.69
CA TRP A 201 -16.79 -1.24 -5.30
C TRP A 201 -17.64 -1.81 -6.44
N SER A 202 -17.53 -1.22 -7.64
CA SER A 202 -18.25 -1.69 -8.82
C SER A 202 -17.89 -3.11 -9.20
N ALA A 203 -16.60 -3.46 -9.26
CA ALA A 203 -16.14 -4.82 -9.50
C ALA A 203 -16.72 -5.81 -8.47
N GLY A 204 -16.65 -5.48 -7.18
CA GLY A 204 -17.21 -6.30 -6.11
C GLY A 204 -18.73 -6.49 -6.21
N HIS A 205 -19.47 -5.52 -6.76
CA HIS A 205 -20.90 -5.63 -7.00
C HIS A 205 -21.24 -6.47 -8.23
N VAL A 206 -20.50 -6.33 -9.34
CA VAL A 206 -20.63 -7.23 -10.50
C VAL A 206 -20.30 -8.67 -10.10
N LEU A 207 -19.26 -8.87 -9.30
CA LEU A 207 -18.88 -10.20 -8.79
C LEU A 207 -19.96 -10.79 -7.89
N ARG A 208 -20.70 -10.00 -7.10
CA ARG A 208 -21.86 -10.49 -6.32
C ARG A 208 -23.03 -10.94 -7.20
N VAL A 209 -23.22 -10.28 -8.35
CA VAL A 209 -24.21 -10.72 -9.35
C VAL A 209 -23.78 -12.06 -9.94
N LEU A 210 -22.50 -12.20 -10.28
CA LEU A 210 -21.95 -13.43 -10.86
C LEU A 210 -21.89 -14.58 -9.86
N ASP A 211 -21.52 -14.33 -8.60
CA ASP A 211 -21.45 -15.35 -7.54
C ASP A 211 -22.81 -16.01 -7.29
N ASP A 212 -23.93 -15.34 -7.58
CA ASP A 212 -25.26 -15.92 -7.45
C ASP A 212 -26.27 -15.41 -8.50
N VAL A 213 -25.96 -15.62 -9.78
CA VAL A 213 -26.73 -15.11 -10.92
C VAL A 213 -28.19 -15.57 -10.97
N ASN A 214 -28.51 -16.70 -10.32
CA ASN A 214 -29.87 -17.26 -10.25
C ASN A 214 -30.66 -16.84 -9.00
N ARG A 215 -30.13 -15.93 -8.18
CA ARG A 215 -30.87 -15.37 -7.05
C ARG A 215 -32.03 -14.52 -7.56
N HIS A 216 -32.95 -14.16 -6.66
CA HIS A 216 -34.12 -13.35 -6.98
C HIS A 216 -33.74 -12.12 -7.84
N PRO A 217 -34.41 -11.86 -8.99
CA PRO A 217 -34.04 -10.80 -9.93
C PRO A 217 -33.85 -9.42 -9.30
N ASN A 218 -34.69 -9.06 -8.32
CA ASN A 218 -34.55 -7.81 -7.57
C ASN A 218 -33.22 -7.68 -6.82
N TYR A 219 -32.65 -8.78 -6.31
CA TYR A 219 -31.36 -8.75 -5.62
C TYR A 219 -30.21 -8.51 -6.60
N THR A 220 -30.14 -9.31 -7.66
CA THR A 220 -29.07 -9.20 -8.67
C THR A 220 -29.16 -7.88 -9.43
N GLY A 221 -30.37 -7.43 -9.78
CA GLY A 221 -30.62 -6.10 -10.34
C GLY A 221 -30.16 -4.98 -9.40
N GLY A 222 -30.53 -5.03 -8.12
CA GLY A 222 -30.07 -4.04 -7.14
C GLY A 222 -28.54 -4.02 -6.97
N LYS A 223 -27.86 -5.17 -7.02
CA LYS A 223 -26.39 -5.21 -6.96
C LYS A 223 -25.74 -4.64 -8.22
N LEU A 224 -26.29 -4.92 -9.41
CA LEU A 224 -25.77 -4.34 -10.63
C LEU A 224 -26.01 -2.82 -10.70
N SER A 225 -27.16 -2.33 -10.22
CA SER A 225 -27.43 -0.90 -10.07
C SER A 225 -26.38 -0.21 -9.19
N HIS A 226 -26.02 -0.79 -8.05
CA HIS A 226 -24.92 -0.25 -7.23
C HIS A 226 -23.54 -0.30 -7.92
N ALA A 227 -23.30 -1.26 -8.82
CA ALA A 227 -22.09 -1.25 -9.62
C ALA A 227 -22.09 -0.08 -10.61
N CYS A 228 -23.22 0.15 -11.29
CA CYS A 228 -23.43 1.28 -12.18
C CYS A 228 -23.26 2.62 -11.45
N ASP A 229 -23.80 2.76 -10.24
CA ASP A 229 -23.61 3.97 -9.41
C ASP A 229 -22.15 4.27 -9.11
N GLY A 230 -21.34 3.25 -8.82
CA GLY A 230 -19.91 3.41 -8.59
C GLY A 230 -19.16 3.86 -9.83
N LEU A 231 -19.46 3.26 -10.98
CA LEU A 231 -18.88 3.64 -12.28
C LEU A 231 -19.31 5.06 -12.66
N ASN A 232 -20.58 5.42 -12.46
CA ASN A 232 -21.11 6.76 -12.69
C ASN A 232 -20.30 7.80 -11.91
N LYS A 233 -20.14 7.59 -10.60
CA LYS A 233 -19.38 8.49 -9.74
C LYS A 233 -17.89 8.56 -10.10
N TYR A 234 -17.30 7.47 -10.57
CA TYR A 234 -15.90 7.45 -11.01
C TYR A 234 -15.65 8.36 -12.22
N TRP A 235 -16.54 8.29 -13.22
CA TRP A 235 -16.44 9.08 -14.44
C TRP A 235 -16.91 10.53 -14.27
N GLN A 236 -17.95 10.77 -13.47
CA GLN A 236 -18.40 12.13 -13.12
C GLN A 236 -17.29 12.94 -12.45
N ALA A 237 -16.49 12.31 -11.59
CA ALA A 237 -15.32 12.95 -10.98
C ALA A 237 -14.24 13.38 -12.00
N ARG A 238 -14.36 12.91 -13.26
CA ARG A 238 -13.47 13.20 -14.38
C ARG A 238 -14.18 14.01 -15.49
N GLY A 239 -15.33 14.60 -15.19
CA GLY A 239 -16.07 15.46 -16.13
C GLY A 239 -16.79 14.71 -17.25
N ILE A 240 -16.97 13.40 -17.11
CA ILE A 240 -17.69 12.55 -18.05
C ILE A 240 -19.07 12.25 -17.45
N GLU A 241 -20.14 12.43 -18.24
CA GLU A 241 -21.51 12.06 -17.86
C GLU A 241 -21.91 10.71 -18.47
N PRO A 242 -21.67 9.59 -17.76
CA PRO A 242 -22.13 8.27 -18.19
C PRO A 242 -23.63 8.09 -17.96
N SER A 243 -24.24 7.18 -18.72
CA SER A 243 -25.67 6.85 -18.64
C SER A 243 -25.88 5.35 -18.39
N PHE A 244 -25.25 4.81 -17.33
CA PHE A 244 -25.45 3.42 -16.96
C PHE A 244 -26.87 3.20 -16.39
N GLY A 245 -27.72 2.41 -17.08
CA GLY A 245 -29.10 2.10 -16.66
C GLY A 245 -29.75 0.96 -17.45
N GLY A 246 -30.94 0.51 -17.03
CA GLY A 246 -31.74 -0.51 -17.72
C GLY A 246 -32.91 -1.02 -16.88
N ASP A 247 -33.94 -1.56 -17.53
CA ASP A 247 -35.19 -1.98 -16.87
C ASP A 247 -35.10 -3.40 -16.28
N ASP A 248 -34.24 -4.25 -16.87
CA ASP A 248 -33.90 -5.58 -16.34
C ASP A 248 -32.39 -5.80 -16.22
N LEU A 249 -32.01 -6.86 -15.50
CA LEU A 249 -30.62 -7.22 -15.21
C LEU A 249 -29.74 -7.28 -16.47
N TRP A 250 -30.26 -7.87 -17.55
CA TRP A 250 -29.52 -8.13 -18.77
C TRP A 250 -29.39 -6.88 -19.64
N GLU A 251 -30.43 -6.06 -19.72
CA GLU A 251 -30.35 -4.76 -20.37
C GLU A 251 -29.36 -3.84 -19.66
N MET A 252 -29.45 -3.77 -18.33
CA MET A 252 -28.50 -2.99 -17.53
C MET A 252 -27.06 -3.48 -17.70
N ALA A 253 -26.82 -4.80 -17.72
CA ALA A 253 -25.48 -5.36 -17.94
C ALA A 253 -24.95 -5.05 -19.35
N HIS A 254 -25.83 -5.06 -20.36
CA HIS A 254 -25.47 -4.73 -21.72
C HIS A 254 -25.12 -3.25 -21.87
N HIS A 255 -25.95 -2.34 -21.36
CA HIS A 255 -25.68 -0.90 -21.39
C HIS A 255 -24.44 -0.54 -20.59
N ALA A 256 -24.27 -1.10 -19.38
CA ALA A 256 -23.06 -0.89 -18.58
C ALA A 256 -21.79 -1.29 -19.33
N TRP A 257 -21.82 -2.43 -20.04
CA TRP A 257 -20.70 -2.88 -20.85
C TRP A 257 -20.44 -1.96 -22.05
N ALA A 258 -21.48 -1.59 -22.80
CA ALA A 258 -21.38 -0.77 -24.00
C ALA A 258 -20.83 0.63 -23.70
N ASP A 259 -21.41 1.30 -22.69
CA ASP A 259 -20.96 2.61 -22.26
C ASP A 259 -19.53 2.56 -21.74
N LEU A 260 -19.19 1.61 -20.86
CA LEU A 260 -17.85 1.52 -20.29
C LEU A 260 -16.77 1.26 -21.36
N SER A 261 -17.12 0.48 -22.40
CA SER A 261 -16.25 0.24 -23.55
C SER A 261 -16.01 1.52 -24.36
N CYS A 262 -17.06 2.30 -24.61
CA CYS A 262 -16.96 3.58 -25.33
C CYS A 262 -16.04 4.57 -24.59
N HIS A 263 -16.20 4.69 -23.27
CA HIS A 263 -15.38 5.60 -22.46
C HIS A 263 -13.90 5.19 -22.42
N MET A 264 -13.63 3.87 -22.43
CA MET A 264 -12.27 3.33 -22.48
C MET A 264 -11.51 3.71 -23.77
N GLU A 265 -12.19 3.75 -24.92
CA GLU A 265 -11.57 4.13 -26.20
C GLU A 265 -11.20 5.62 -26.26
N GLY A 266 -11.90 6.47 -25.50
CA GLY A 266 -11.71 7.92 -25.49
C GLY A 266 -10.84 8.47 -24.34
N ALA A 267 -10.58 7.68 -23.29
CA ALA A 267 -9.97 8.17 -22.06
C ALA A 267 -8.43 8.23 -22.12
N ARG A 268 -7.86 9.44 -22.18
CA ARG A 268 -6.39 9.65 -22.16
C ARG A 268 -5.79 9.83 -20.75
N ASP A 269 -6.61 10.11 -19.75
CA ASP A 269 -6.16 10.53 -18.40
C ASP A 269 -6.57 9.54 -17.28
N VAL A 270 -6.75 8.26 -17.61
CA VAL A 270 -7.07 7.22 -16.63
C VAL A 270 -5.77 6.61 -16.08
N PRO A 271 -5.56 6.58 -14.74
CA PRO A 271 -4.41 5.91 -14.14
C PRO A 271 -4.29 4.46 -14.61
N ALA A 272 -3.05 3.97 -14.80
CA ALA A 272 -2.83 2.65 -15.40
C ALA A 272 -3.51 1.50 -14.64
N LEU A 273 -3.53 1.55 -13.31
CA LEU A 273 -4.23 0.54 -12.48
C LEU A 273 -5.75 0.62 -12.60
N ASP A 274 -6.30 1.84 -12.60
CA ASP A 274 -7.72 2.07 -12.83
C ASP A 274 -8.14 1.54 -14.21
N HIS A 275 -7.31 1.77 -15.24
CA HIS A 275 -7.53 1.24 -16.58
C HIS A 275 -7.64 -0.29 -16.56
N GLN A 276 -6.71 -0.98 -15.89
CA GLN A 276 -6.78 -2.45 -15.78
C GLN A 276 -7.99 -2.92 -14.95
N ALA A 277 -8.37 -2.20 -13.88
CA ALA A 277 -9.57 -2.51 -13.11
C ALA A 277 -10.84 -2.39 -13.97
N ILE A 278 -10.93 -1.36 -14.82
CA ILE A 278 -12.03 -1.20 -15.77
C ILE A 278 -12.07 -2.37 -16.77
N ARG A 279 -10.92 -2.82 -17.29
CA ARG A 279 -10.85 -3.99 -18.19
C ARG A 279 -11.34 -5.27 -17.51
N VAL A 280 -11.01 -5.47 -16.23
CA VAL A 280 -11.57 -6.57 -15.43
C VAL A 280 -13.10 -6.47 -15.34
N ILE A 281 -13.64 -5.29 -15.02
CA ILE A 281 -15.10 -5.07 -14.95
C ILE A 281 -15.77 -5.36 -16.31
N LEU A 282 -15.19 -4.90 -17.41
CA LEU A 282 -15.66 -5.18 -18.76
C LEU A 282 -15.70 -6.68 -19.06
N ALA A 283 -14.64 -7.42 -18.72
CA ALA A 283 -14.60 -8.87 -18.91
C ALA A 283 -15.66 -9.61 -18.07
N LEU A 284 -15.93 -9.14 -16.85
CA LEU A 284 -16.98 -9.68 -15.99
C LEU A 284 -18.39 -9.39 -16.54
N LEU A 285 -18.64 -8.18 -17.04
CA LEU A 285 -19.90 -7.80 -17.66
C LEU A 285 -20.13 -8.56 -18.98
N ASP A 286 -19.10 -8.76 -19.80
CA ASP A 286 -19.19 -9.59 -21.01
C ASP A 286 -19.54 -11.04 -20.66
N TYR A 287 -18.89 -11.60 -19.64
CA TYR A 287 -19.24 -12.95 -19.16
C TYR A 287 -20.70 -13.01 -18.70
N LEU A 288 -21.18 -12.01 -17.96
CA LEU A 288 -22.60 -11.91 -17.56
C LEU A 288 -23.51 -11.85 -18.79
N ASN A 289 -23.25 -10.96 -19.74
CA ASN A 289 -24.06 -10.82 -20.97
C ASN A 289 -24.16 -12.14 -21.77
N ARG A 290 -23.10 -12.93 -21.81
CA ARG A 290 -23.08 -14.26 -22.46
C ARG A 290 -23.94 -15.32 -21.75
N MET A 291 -24.40 -15.07 -20.53
CA MET A 291 -25.32 -15.94 -19.80
C MET A 291 -26.79 -15.69 -20.15
N LYS A 292 -27.12 -14.57 -20.81
CA LYS A 292 -28.51 -14.24 -21.19
C LYS A 292 -29.16 -15.37 -22.00
N GLY A 293 -30.37 -15.77 -21.60
CA GLY A 293 -31.17 -16.78 -22.30
C GLY A 293 -30.69 -18.24 -22.13
N ARG A 294 -29.71 -18.51 -21.27
CA ARG A 294 -29.21 -19.87 -21.01
C ARG A 294 -29.89 -20.50 -19.80
N ARG A 295 -30.06 -21.84 -19.84
CA ARG A 295 -30.60 -22.65 -18.74
C ARG A 295 -29.54 -23.08 -17.70
N VAL A 296 -28.26 -22.89 -17.99
CA VAL A 296 -27.15 -23.28 -17.10
C VAL A 296 -26.73 -22.10 -16.22
N LYS A 297 -26.40 -22.38 -14.94
CA LYS A 297 -26.02 -21.35 -13.95
C LYS A 297 -24.67 -20.69 -14.26
N TYR A 298 -23.72 -21.44 -14.81
CA TYR A 298 -22.38 -20.96 -15.14
C TYR A 298 -21.88 -21.54 -16.46
N ARG A 299 -20.90 -20.87 -17.05
CA ARG A 299 -19.99 -21.38 -18.07
C ARG A 299 -18.61 -21.63 -17.46
N ALA A 300 -17.75 -22.31 -18.20
CA ALA A 300 -16.34 -22.29 -17.88
C ALA A 300 -15.85 -20.84 -18.03
N ILE A 301 -15.00 -20.39 -17.11
CA ILE A 301 -14.41 -19.05 -17.17
C ILE A 301 -13.19 -19.17 -18.07
N GLU A 302 -13.38 -18.73 -19.32
CA GLU A 302 -12.38 -18.72 -20.37
C GLU A 302 -11.29 -17.68 -20.08
N SER A 303 -10.23 -17.68 -20.89
CA SER A 303 -9.01 -16.90 -20.65
C SER A 303 -9.21 -15.38 -20.64
N SER A 304 -10.35 -14.83 -21.09
CA SER A 304 -10.57 -13.38 -21.12
C SER A 304 -10.55 -12.76 -19.72
N ILE A 305 -11.34 -13.26 -18.77
CA ILE A 305 -11.33 -12.75 -17.39
C ILE A 305 -9.96 -12.97 -16.75
N GLN A 306 -9.35 -14.14 -16.96
CA GLN A 306 -8.03 -14.45 -16.40
C GLN A 306 -6.94 -13.52 -16.93
N THR A 307 -6.95 -13.23 -18.23
CA THR A 307 -6.00 -12.30 -18.87
C THR A 307 -6.09 -10.92 -18.23
N GLU A 308 -7.30 -10.40 -18.02
CA GLU A 308 -7.47 -9.07 -17.42
C GLU A 308 -7.08 -9.04 -15.94
N VAL A 309 -7.46 -10.07 -15.17
CA VAL A 309 -7.07 -10.19 -13.76
C VAL A 309 -5.56 -10.32 -13.62
N ARG A 310 -4.92 -11.11 -14.49
CA ARG A 310 -3.47 -11.26 -14.55
C ARG A 310 -2.79 -9.93 -14.87
N ALA A 311 -3.24 -9.21 -15.89
CA ALA A 311 -2.69 -7.91 -16.27
C ALA A 311 -2.79 -6.90 -15.13
N TYR A 312 -3.92 -6.89 -14.41
CA TYR A 312 -4.12 -6.06 -13.22
C TYR A 312 -3.12 -6.41 -12.10
N ILE A 313 -3.03 -7.69 -11.71
CA ILE A 313 -2.14 -8.14 -10.64
C ILE A 313 -0.67 -7.87 -11.02
N ASP A 314 -0.26 -8.20 -12.24
CA ASP A 314 1.12 -7.98 -12.70
C ASP A 314 1.51 -6.50 -12.66
N LEU A 315 0.63 -5.61 -13.11
CA LEU A 315 0.86 -4.16 -13.04
C LEU A 315 0.96 -3.67 -11.59
N ALA A 316 0.08 -4.12 -10.72
CA ALA A 316 0.09 -3.76 -9.30
C ALA A 316 1.37 -4.23 -8.60
N LEU A 317 1.81 -5.46 -8.86
CA LEU A 317 3.06 -6.00 -8.32
C LEU A 317 4.28 -5.19 -8.78
N LYS A 318 4.30 -4.77 -10.05
CA LYS A 318 5.38 -3.96 -10.61
C LYS A 318 5.46 -2.59 -9.93
N LEU A 319 4.31 -1.92 -9.79
CA LEU A 319 4.25 -0.58 -9.24
C LEU A 319 4.57 -0.52 -7.74
N ARG A 320 4.13 -1.52 -6.96
CA ARG A 320 4.24 -1.46 -5.48
C ARG A 320 5.39 -2.25 -4.90
N PHE A 321 5.73 -3.38 -5.51
CA PHE A 321 6.72 -4.31 -4.95
C PHE A 321 7.95 -4.50 -5.84
N ASN A 322 8.00 -3.82 -7.00
CA ASN A 322 9.02 -4.06 -8.01
C ASN A 322 9.15 -5.57 -8.35
N ALA A 323 8.01 -6.24 -8.42
CA ALA A 323 7.87 -7.68 -8.68
C ALA A 323 6.97 -7.90 -9.90
N GLN A 324 7.02 -9.09 -10.49
CA GLN A 324 6.18 -9.42 -11.65
C GLN A 324 5.74 -10.90 -11.61
N LEU A 325 4.63 -11.19 -12.29
CA LEU A 325 4.21 -12.57 -12.54
C LEU A 325 5.12 -13.21 -13.61
N PRO A 326 5.31 -14.54 -13.57
CA PRO A 326 6.13 -15.24 -14.56
C PRO A 326 5.51 -15.15 -15.96
N ASP A 327 6.32 -15.11 -17.02
CA ASP A 327 5.82 -15.05 -18.41
C ASP A 327 4.75 -16.13 -18.68
N PRO A 328 3.59 -15.81 -19.29
CA PRO A 328 2.55 -16.81 -19.58
C PRO A 328 3.01 -18.02 -20.42
N GLN A 329 4.10 -17.86 -21.18
CA GLN A 329 4.72 -18.92 -21.98
C GLN A 329 5.63 -19.82 -21.14
N ASP A 330 6.13 -19.34 -19.99
CA ASP A 330 6.91 -20.14 -19.04
C ASP A 330 5.98 -21.00 -18.19
N LYS A 331 5.58 -22.14 -18.77
CA LYS A 331 4.65 -23.08 -18.13
C LYS A 331 5.18 -23.67 -16.82
N ILE A 332 6.50 -23.69 -16.62
CA ILE A 332 7.09 -24.22 -15.38
C ILE A 332 6.88 -23.21 -14.25
N LEU A 333 7.26 -21.96 -14.44
CA LEU A 333 7.12 -20.94 -13.40
C LEU A 333 5.65 -20.60 -13.13
N VAL A 334 4.79 -20.62 -14.16
CA VAL A 334 3.34 -20.50 -13.96
C VAL A 334 2.81 -21.65 -13.10
N GLN A 335 3.27 -22.88 -13.35
CA GLN A 335 2.88 -24.04 -12.56
C GLN A 335 3.38 -23.95 -11.11
N ASP A 336 4.60 -23.46 -10.88
CA ASP A 336 5.15 -23.25 -9.54
C ASP A 336 4.30 -22.26 -8.72
N VAL A 337 3.86 -21.14 -9.33
CA VAL A 337 2.96 -20.17 -8.68
C VAL A 337 1.63 -20.84 -8.30
N ARG A 338 1.06 -21.65 -9.21
CA ARG A 338 -0.19 -22.37 -8.94
C ARG A 338 -0.05 -23.38 -7.83
N ASP A 339 1.06 -24.14 -7.80
CA ASP A 339 1.32 -25.12 -6.76
C ASP A 339 1.53 -24.46 -5.39
N PHE A 340 2.20 -23.30 -5.35
CA PHE A 340 2.27 -22.48 -4.14
C PHE A 340 0.87 -21.99 -3.68
N CYS A 341 -0.01 -21.65 -4.62
CA CYS A 341 -1.36 -21.15 -4.32
C CYS A 341 -2.40 -22.26 -4.06
N ARG A 342 -2.11 -23.51 -4.39
CA ARG A 342 -3.01 -24.66 -4.22
C ARG A 342 -3.50 -24.85 -2.78
N PRO A 343 -2.66 -24.75 -1.73
CA PRO A 343 -3.13 -24.80 -0.34
C PRO A 343 -4.08 -23.65 0.01
N LEU A 344 -3.82 -22.43 -0.49
CA LEU A 344 -4.63 -21.24 -0.25
C LEU A 344 -6.03 -21.37 -0.88
N TRP A 345 -6.10 -21.90 -2.12
CA TRP A 345 -7.37 -22.26 -2.75
C TRP A 345 -8.13 -23.30 -1.92
N SER A 346 -7.43 -24.34 -1.44
CA SER A 346 -8.04 -25.41 -0.65
C SER A 346 -8.58 -24.92 0.69
N GLU A 347 -7.88 -23.99 1.36
CA GLU A 347 -8.31 -23.36 2.61
C GLU A 347 -9.52 -22.44 2.36
N TYR A 348 -9.47 -21.61 1.32
CA TYR A 348 -10.60 -20.77 0.90
C TYR A 348 -11.89 -21.59 0.67
N LEU A 349 -11.78 -22.74 -0.02
CA LEU A 349 -12.94 -23.63 -0.24
C LEU A 349 -13.51 -24.18 1.07
N LYS A 350 -12.67 -24.49 2.06
CA LYS A 350 -13.13 -24.96 3.38
C LYS A 350 -13.87 -23.85 4.13
N GLU A 351 -13.32 -22.64 4.12
CA GLU A 351 -13.96 -21.47 4.76
C GLU A 351 -15.32 -21.16 4.14
N ARG A 352 -15.40 -21.16 2.81
CA ARG A 352 -16.63 -20.88 2.07
C ARG A 352 -17.73 -21.90 2.34
N ASN A 353 -17.38 -23.16 2.54
CA ASN A 353 -18.33 -24.26 2.77
C ASN A 353 -18.71 -24.45 4.25
N GLY A 354 -18.43 -23.48 5.12
CA GLY A 354 -18.82 -23.52 6.53
C GLY A 354 -17.89 -24.36 7.42
N GLY A 355 -16.66 -24.65 6.97
CA GLY A 355 -15.61 -25.15 7.85
C GLY A 355 -15.27 -24.16 8.97
N PRO A 356 -14.68 -24.60 10.09
CA PRO A 356 -14.35 -23.72 11.21
C PRO A 356 -13.48 -22.55 10.72
N TRP A 357 -13.96 -21.33 10.95
CA TRP A 357 -13.22 -20.10 10.69
C TRP A 357 -11.93 -20.10 11.53
N THR A 358 -10.77 -20.19 10.88
CA THR A 358 -9.46 -20.30 11.57
C THR A 358 -8.94 -18.96 12.10
N GLY A 359 -9.70 -17.87 11.92
CA GLY A 359 -9.49 -16.62 12.64
C GLY A 359 -8.13 -15.96 12.46
N ARG A 360 -7.60 -15.92 11.23
CA ARG A 360 -6.50 -14.99 10.92
C ARG A 360 -7.08 -13.58 10.78
N ARG A 361 -6.55 -12.71 11.65
CA ARG A 361 -7.16 -11.49 12.22
C ARG A 361 -7.49 -10.41 11.19
N LYS A 362 -8.48 -9.58 11.58
CA LYS A 362 -8.72 -8.23 11.05
C LYS A 362 -7.53 -7.31 11.30
#